data_AF-A0A090HZE5-F1
#
_entry.id   AF-A0A090HZE5-F1
#
_cell.length_a   1.000
_cell.length_b   1.000
_cell.length_c   1.000
_cell.angle_alpha   90.00
_cell.angle_beta   90.00
_cell.angle_gamma   90.00
#
_symmetry.space_group_name_H-M   'P 1'
#
loop_
_entity.id
_entity.type
_entity.pdbx_description
1 polymer ?
#
loop_
_entity_poly.entity_id
_entity_poly.type
_entity_poly.pdbx_seq_one_letter_code
_entity_poly.pdbx_strand_id
1 'polypeptide(L)'
;MNKQQLASTIWESANQMRSKIEAREYKDFILGFIFYKYLSDKEVRFFKSKGLSQEDIISINEDDEEYAEYVRNNLGYFISYEHLFSTWIAKGGDFEIANVRDALSAFDSNIDSVYKKLFENIFKTLSGGLSKLGENAQKQTKAAKSLINLIKRIPMDGSQDYDVLGFVYEYLISMFATNDRKKVGEFYTPHGVFVLMSEIIANHLKNEVIPQEVIKSIKDYSIEKWVFNANFERVCLSKCLGEYKEIDSWYCSMVWSAYLGLPLSFENQEKSQNYIEKT
;
A
#
# COMPACT_ATOMS: atom_id res chain seq x y z
N MET A 1 -11.58 -0.42 13.71
CA MET A 1 -12.62 -0.25 12.67
C MET A 1 -12.75 -1.58 11.97
N ASN A 2 -13.95 -2.16 11.83
CA ASN A 2 -14.08 -3.48 11.19
C ASN A 2 -14.07 -3.38 9.65
N LYS A 3 -13.92 -4.52 8.96
CA LYS A 3 -13.90 -4.61 7.48
C LYS A 3 -15.12 -3.97 6.80
N GLN A 4 -16.32 -4.10 7.39
CA GLN A 4 -17.54 -3.49 6.83
C GLN A 4 -17.52 -1.96 6.93
N GLN A 5 -17.11 -1.41 8.07
CA GLN A 5 -16.95 0.03 8.27
C GLN A 5 -15.85 0.60 7.35
N LEU A 6 -14.78 -0.16 7.14
CA LEU A 6 -13.71 0.19 6.20
C LEU A 6 -14.21 0.23 4.76
N ALA A 7 -14.92 -0.81 4.31
CA ALA A 7 -15.57 -0.85 3.00
C ALA A 7 -16.52 0.34 2.80
N SER A 8 -17.36 0.65 3.78
CA SER A 8 -18.26 1.82 3.72
C SER A 8 -17.50 3.13 3.58
N THR A 9 -16.42 3.31 4.34
CA THR A 9 -15.58 4.51 4.28
C THR A 9 -14.94 4.67 2.89
N ILE A 10 -14.44 3.58 2.31
CA ILE A 10 -13.87 3.59 0.96
C ILE A 10 -14.96 3.86 -0.09
N TRP A 11 -16.15 3.28 0.06
CA TRP A 11 -17.29 3.51 -0.84
C TRP A 11 -17.79 4.95 -0.80
N GLU A 12 -17.94 5.53 0.39
CA GLU A 12 -18.28 6.94 0.60
C GLU A 12 -17.29 7.84 -0.15
N SER A 13 -16.00 7.52 -0.02
CA SER A 13 -14.93 8.23 -0.71
C SER A 13 -15.09 8.18 -2.23
N ALA A 14 -15.35 6.98 -2.76
CA ALA A 14 -15.52 6.75 -4.18
C ALA A 14 -16.73 7.51 -4.74
N ASN A 15 -17.85 7.50 -4.05
CA ASN A 15 -19.07 8.17 -4.50
C ASN A 15 -18.93 9.69 -4.55
N GLN A 16 -18.23 10.31 -3.59
CA GLN A 16 -18.03 11.76 -3.61
C GLN A 16 -17.20 12.22 -4.82
N MET A 17 -16.27 11.39 -5.26
CA MET A 17 -15.32 11.71 -6.32
C MET A 17 -15.81 11.32 -7.72
N ARG A 18 -16.68 10.32 -7.83
CA ARG A 18 -17.25 9.81 -9.11
C ARG A 18 -18.03 10.85 -9.92
N SER A 19 -18.50 11.92 -9.29
CA SER A 19 -19.17 13.03 -9.99
C SER A 19 -18.23 13.96 -10.77
N LYS A 20 -16.91 13.86 -10.54
CA LYS A 20 -15.92 14.83 -11.03
C LYS A 20 -14.78 14.21 -11.83
N ILE A 21 -14.53 12.92 -11.64
CA ILE A 21 -13.40 12.18 -12.22
C ILE A 21 -13.93 10.86 -12.77
N GLU A 22 -13.40 10.41 -13.91
CA GLU A 22 -13.71 9.08 -14.42
C GLU A 22 -13.34 8.00 -13.39
N ALA A 23 -14.19 6.97 -13.24
CA ALA A 23 -14.01 5.95 -12.20
C ALA A 23 -12.63 5.26 -12.28
N ARG A 24 -12.09 5.08 -13.50
CA ARG A 24 -10.77 4.48 -13.73
C ARG A 24 -9.64 5.32 -13.15
N GLU A 25 -9.66 6.63 -13.39
CA GLU A 25 -8.61 7.53 -12.90
C GLU A 25 -8.69 7.70 -11.37
N TYR A 26 -9.90 7.62 -10.81
CA TYR A 26 -10.10 7.65 -9.37
C TYR A 26 -9.38 6.49 -8.64
N LYS A 27 -9.33 5.29 -9.22
CA LYS A 27 -8.60 4.12 -8.67
C LYS A 27 -7.16 4.48 -8.35
N ASP A 28 -6.47 5.08 -9.32
CA ASP A 28 -5.05 5.38 -9.22
C ASP A 28 -4.79 6.46 -8.16
N PHE A 29 -5.71 7.42 -8.01
CA PHE A 29 -5.62 8.44 -6.95
C PHE A 29 -5.81 7.88 -5.55
N ILE A 30 -6.92 7.18 -5.32
CA ILE A 30 -7.22 6.68 -3.98
C ILE A 30 -6.14 5.69 -3.52
N LEU A 31 -5.66 4.82 -4.40
CA LEU A 31 -4.56 3.93 -4.09
C LEU A 31 -3.30 4.73 -3.74
N GLY A 32 -2.86 5.65 -4.61
CA GLY A 32 -1.66 6.44 -4.35
C GLY A 32 -1.70 7.18 -3.00
N PHE A 33 -2.81 7.85 -2.66
CA PHE A 33 -2.94 8.55 -1.37
C PHE A 33 -2.99 7.60 -0.17
N ILE A 34 -3.65 6.45 -0.29
CA ILE A 34 -3.70 5.44 0.78
C ILE A 34 -2.32 4.85 1.04
N PHE A 35 -1.56 4.61 -0.03
CA PHE A 35 -0.19 4.11 0.11
C PHE A 35 0.73 5.14 0.75
N TYR A 36 0.63 6.40 0.31
CA TYR A 36 1.41 7.47 0.91
C TYR A 36 1.12 7.59 2.40
N LYS A 37 -0.16 7.52 2.81
CA LYS A 37 -0.54 7.44 4.22
C LYS A 37 0.09 6.24 4.92
N TYR A 38 0.06 5.06 4.30
CA TYR A 38 0.65 3.85 4.88
C TYR A 38 2.14 4.01 5.15
N LEU A 39 2.91 4.54 4.18
CA LEU A 39 4.34 4.80 4.36
C LEU A 39 4.59 5.84 5.46
N SER A 40 3.87 6.97 5.40
CA SER A 40 3.97 8.03 6.42
C SER A 40 3.64 7.52 7.83
N ASP A 41 2.59 6.72 8.01
CA ASP A 41 2.22 6.15 9.30
C ASP A 41 3.20 5.05 9.76
N LYS A 42 3.81 4.30 8.82
CA LYS A 42 4.87 3.34 9.13
C LYS A 42 6.10 4.06 9.68
N GLU A 43 6.50 5.15 9.06
CA GLU A 43 7.64 5.97 9.51
C GLU A 43 7.38 6.61 10.88
N VAL A 44 6.19 7.21 11.10
CA VAL A 44 5.83 7.75 12.43
C VAL A 44 5.82 6.68 13.51
N ARG A 45 5.40 5.45 13.20
CA ARG A 45 5.49 4.33 14.15
C ARG A 45 6.93 3.91 14.40
N PHE A 46 7.78 3.94 13.40
CA PHE A 46 9.21 3.69 13.56
C PHE A 46 9.84 4.74 14.49
N PHE A 47 9.54 6.03 14.33
CA PHE A 47 10.00 7.07 15.26
C PHE A 47 9.53 6.80 16.70
N LYS A 48 8.25 6.48 16.87
CA LYS A 48 7.69 6.15 18.20
C LYS A 48 8.31 4.90 18.82
N SER A 49 8.62 3.87 18.03
CA SER A 49 9.26 2.65 18.54
C SER A 49 10.72 2.87 18.96
N LYS A 50 11.36 3.91 18.42
CA LYS A 50 12.67 4.41 18.87
C LYS A 50 12.59 5.39 20.03
N GLY A 51 11.38 5.70 20.53
CA GLY A 51 11.18 6.54 21.70
C GLY A 51 11.24 8.05 21.42
N LEU A 52 11.17 8.47 20.15
CA LEU A 52 11.17 9.89 19.81
C LEU A 52 9.88 10.57 20.28
N SER A 53 10.03 11.77 20.83
CA SER A 53 8.91 12.64 21.17
C SER A 53 8.31 13.27 19.92
N GLN A 54 7.13 13.88 20.09
CA GLN A 54 6.50 14.63 19.00
C GLN A 54 7.36 15.83 18.56
N GLU A 55 8.09 16.45 19.48
CA GLU A 55 8.97 17.59 19.21
C GLU A 55 10.19 17.17 18.38
N ASP A 56 10.79 16.02 18.71
CA ASP A 56 11.91 15.46 17.95
C ASP A 56 11.49 15.17 16.50
N ILE A 57 10.32 14.54 16.31
CA ILE A 57 9.77 14.23 14.99
C ILE A 57 9.55 15.49 14.15
N ILE A 58 9.14 16.61 14.77
CA ILE A 58 8.93 17.88 14.06
C ILE A 58 10.26 18.46 13.57
N SER A 59 11.34 18.29 14.33
CA SER A 59 12.66 18.82 13.98
C SER A 59 13.40 18.01 12.91
N ILE A 60 13.00 16.76 12.69
CA ILE A 60 13.66 15.86 11.75
C ILE A 60 13.30 16.22 10.30
N ASN A 61 14.34 16.48 9.52
CA ASN A 61 14.26 16.80 8.10
C ASN A 61 15.45 16.18 7.35
N GLU A 62 15.58 16.48 6.07
CA GLU A 62 16.62 15.90 5.21
C GLU A 62 18.04 16.37 5.55
N ASP A 63 18.18 17.51 6.23
CA ASP A 63 19.46 18.07 6.65
C ASP A 63 20.04 17.36 7.90
N ASP A 64 19.22 16.58 8.61
CA ASP A 64 19.68 15.66 9.65
C ASP A 64 20.20 14.37 8.98
N GLU A 65 21.35 14.47 8.31
CA GLU A 65 21.88 13.40 7.45
C GLU A 65 22.01 12.06 8.20
N GLU A 66 22.49 12.09 9.45
CA GLU A 66 22.69 10.88 10.25
C GLU A 66 21.35 10.18 10.56
N TYR A 67 20.34 10.94 10.99
CA TYR A 67 19.04 10.35 11.32
C TYR A 67 18.25 9.97 10.06
N ALA A 68 18.25 10.82 9.04
CA ALA A 68 17.59 10.53 7.76
C ALA A 68 18.21 9.29 7.10
N GLU A 69 19.54 9.13 7.14
CA GLU A 69 20.22 7.92 6.65
C GLU A 69 19.87 6.70 7.49
N TYR A 70 19.81 6.83 8.81
CA TYR A 70 19.37 5.73 9.68
C TYR A 70 17.95 5.25 9.31
N VAL A 71 17.02 6.17 9.06
CA VAL A 71 15.64 5.83 8.68
C VAL A 71 15.60 5.18 7.30
N ARG A 72 16.31 5.75 6.32
CA ARG A 72 16.47 5.17 4.98
C ARG A 72 17.01 3.74 5.03
N ASN A 73 18.00 3.47 5.86
CA ASN A 73 18.58 2.12 6.02
C ASN A 73 17.60 1.11 6.63
N ASN A 74 16.64 1.55 7.44
CA ASN A 74 15.68 0.65 8.10
C ASN A 74 14.35 0.50 7.33
N LEU A 75 13.89 1.56 6.66
CA LEU A 75 12.59 1.60 5.98
C LEU A 75 12.71 1.62 4.45
N GLY A 76 13.89 1.93 3.91
CA GLY A 76 14.18 2.09 2.48
C GLY A 76 13.84 3.48 1.91
N TYR A 77 13.24 4.35 2.70
CA TYR A 77 12.88 5.73 2.36
C TYR A 77 12.87 6.60 3.61
N PHE A 78 12.73 7.91 3.41
CA PHE A 78 12.50 8.89 4.46
C PHE A 78 11.48 9.94 4.00
N ILE A 79 10.57 10.35 4.89
CA ILE A 79 9.55 11.38 4.67
C ILE A 79 9.72 12.47 5.72
N SER A 80 10.27 13.62 5.32
CA SER A 80 10.42 14.77 6.20
C SER A 80 9.10 15.18 6.87
N TYR A 81 9.17 15.78 8.05
CA TYR A 81 7.99 16.13 8.84
C TYR A 81 6.93 16.91 8.05
N GLU A 82 7.36 17.88 7.22
CA GLU A 82 6.47 18.70 6.41
C GLU A 82 5.68 17.93 5.34
N HIS A 83 6.21 16.77 4.93
CA HIS A 83 5.64 15.90 3.93
C HIS A 83 4.81 14.75 4.52
N LEU A 84 4.85 14.53 5.84
CA LEU A 84 4.01 13.52 6.48
C LEU A 84 2.52 13.75 6.22
N PHE A 85 1.77 12.65 6.06
CA PHE A 85 0.33 12.68 5.86
C PHE A 85 -0.40 13.34 7.04
N SER A 86 0.09 13.15 8.27
CA SER A 86 -0.40 13.82 9.48
C SER A 86 -0.22 15.35 9.39
N THR A 87 0.89 15.81 8.82
CA THR A 87 1.18 17.22 8.63
C THR A 87 0.28 17.86 7.58
N TRP A 88 -0.05 17.14 6.51
CA TRP A 88 -1.07 17.59 5.56
C TRP A 88 -2.45 17.78 6.20
N ILE A 89 -2.85 16.87 7.10
CA ILE A 89 -4.08 17.01 7.87
C ILE A 89 -4.00 18.24 8.77
N ALA A 90 -2.88 18.40 9.50
CA ALA A 90 -2.67 19.50 10.45
C ALA A 90 -2.69 20.88 9.78
N LYS A 91 -2.18 21.00 8.54
CA LYS A 91 -2.24 22.24 7.74
C LYS A 91 -3.67 22.74 7.51
N GLY A 92 -4.68 21.88 7.57
CA GLY A 92 -6.08 22.31 7.53
C GLY A 92 -6.39 23.23 6.34
N GLY A 93 -6.75 24.49 6.61
CA GLY A 93 -7.03 25.52 5.60
C GLY A 93 -5.86 25.81 4.66
N ASP A 94 -4.64 25.74 5.17
CA ASP A 94 -3.39 26.13 4.48
C ASP A 94 -2.82 25.03 3.58
N PHE A 95 -3.40 23.82 3.62
CA PHE A 95 -2.99 22.75 2.72
C PHE A 95 -3.33 23.10 1.26
N GLU A 96 -2.35 22.92 0.38
CA GLU A 96 -2.44 23.10 -1.06
C GLU A 96 -1.98 21.85 -1.82
N ILE A 97 -2.44 21.70 -3.07
CA ILE A 97 -2.01 20.60 -3.94
C ILE A 97 -0.49 20.59 -4.19
N ALA A 98 0.18 21.75 -4.08
CA ALA A 98 1.64 21.86 -4.16
C ALA A 98 2.32 20.98 -3.09
N ASN A 99 1.79 20.95 -1.86
CA ASN A 99 2.35 20.13 -0.78
C ASN A 99 2.40 18.64 -1.14
N VAL A 100 1.42 18.14 -1.90
CA VAL A 100 1.43 16.75 -2.39
C VAL A 100 2.52 16.58 -3.43
N ARG A 101 2.61 17.49 -4.42
CA ARG A 101 3.62 17.41 -5.48
C ARG A 101 5.04 17.42 -4.92
N ASP A 102 5.30 18.35 -4.00
CA ASP A 102 6.60 18.52 -3.36
C ASP A 102 6.97 17.25 -2.59
N ALA A 103 6.04 16.72 -1.80
CA ALA A 103 6.24 15.50 -1.05
C ALA A 103 6.46 14.24 -1.91
N LEU A 104 5.75 14.11 -3.05
CA LEU A 104 5.98 13.00 -3.98
C LEU A 104 7.34 13.11 -4.66
N SER A 105 7.78 14.33 -4.98
CA SER A 105 9.11 14.58 -5.56
C SER A 105 10.22 14.32 -4.53
N ALA A 106 10.06 14.81 -3.30
CA ALA A 106 11.00 14.59 -2.21
C ALA A 106 11.11 13.10 -1.87
N PHE A 107 10.00 12.36 -1.92
CA PHE A 107 10.02 10.92 -1.71
C PHE A 107 10.98 10.21 -2.66
N ASP A 108 10.90 10.45 -3.97
CA ASP A 108 11.79 9.81 -4.96
C ASP A 108 13.28 10.15 -4.72
N SER A 109 13.58 11.34 -4.18
CA SER A 109 14.94 11.77 -3.81
C SER A 109 15.45 11.15 -2.50
N ASN A 110 14.56 10.73 -1.61
CA ASN A 110 14.89 10.20 -0.27
C ASN A 110 14.83 8.67 -0.20
N ILE A 111 14.90 7.99 -1.33
CA ILE A 111 14.96 6.53 -1.36
C ILE A 111 16.41 6.08 -1.14
N ASP A 112 16.58 5.09 -0.28
CA ASP A 112 17.88 4.45 -0.09
C ASP A 112 18.35 3.73 -1.37
N SER A 113 19.65 3.75 -1.64
CA SER A 113 20.22 3.15 -2.85
C SER A 113 19.88 1.67 -3.05
N VAL A 114 19.78 0.89 -1.95
CA VAL A 114 19.44 -0.54 -1.98
C VAL A 114 17.98 -0.73 -2.36
N TYR A 115 17.11 0.17 -1.91
CA TYR A 115 15.66 0.11 -2.12
C TYR A 115 15.20 0.92 -3.34
N LYS A 116 16.12 1.54 -4.10
CA LYS A 116 15.79 2.36 -5.27
C LYS A 116 14.92 1.62 -6.29
N LYS A 117 15.31 0.40 -6.68
CA LYS A 117 14.50 -0.41 -7.60
C LYS A 117 13.11 -0.76 -7.08
N LEU A 118 12.95 -0.75 -5.77
CA LEU A 118 11.69 -1.02 -5.12
C LEU A 118 10.81 0.24 -5.24
N PHE A 119 11.25 1.38 -4.71
CA PHE A 119 10.40 2.56 -4.53
C PHE A 119 10.44 3.61 -5.65
N GLU A 120 11.43 3.59 -6.54
CA GLU A 120 11.56 4.65 -7.55
C GLU A 120 10.35 4.67 -8.48
N ASN A 121 9.81 5.88 -8.75
CA ASN A 121 8.61 6.10 -9.56
C ASN A 121 7.31 5.51 -8.99
N ILE A 122 7.30 5.08 -7.74
CA ILE A 122 6.12 4.47 -7.11
C ILE A 122 4.89 5.39 -7.16
N PHE A 123 5.11 6.70 -7.04
CA PHE A 123 4.06 7.70 -7.08
C PHE A 123 3.93 8.39 -8.45
N LYS A 124 4.60 7.90 -9.50
CA LYS A 124 4.59 8.52 -10.83
C LYS A 124 3.18 8.64 -11.40
N THR A 125 2.36 7.59 -11.28
CA THR A 125 0.97 7.61 -11.74
C THR A 125 0.14 8.63 -10.97
N LEU A 126 0.28 8.67 -9.65
CA LEU A 126 -0.39 9.66 -8.81
C LEU A 126 0.04 11.08 -9.22
N SER A 127 1.35 11.34 -9.26
CA SER A 127 1.95 12.63 -9.63
C SER A 127 1.45 13.14 -10.99
N GLY A 128 1.52 12.29 -12.03
CA GLY A 128 1.04 12.63 -13.38
C GLY A 128 -0.46 12.86 -13.46
N GLY A 129 -1.24 12.21 -12.59
CA GLY A 129 -2.69 12.37 -12.56
C GLY A 129 -3.19 13.49 -11.64
N LEU A 130 -2.38 14.10 -10.76
CA LEU A 130 -2.85 15.18 -9.86
C LEU A 130 -3.50 16.34 -10.61
N SER A 131 -3.06 16.60 -11.85
CA SER A 131 -3.65 17.60 -12.75
C SER A 131 -5.11 17.30 -13.11
N LYS A 132 -5.52 16.03 -13.08
CA LYS A 132 -6.88 15.55 -13.41
C LYS A 132 -7.85 15.63 -12.22
N LEU A 133 -7.37 15.90 -11.01
CA LEU A 133 -8.22 16.13 -9.84
C LEU A 133 -9.09 17.39 -9.97
N GLY A 134 -8.75 18.29 -10.90
CA GLY A 134 -9.54 19.46 -11.23
C GLY A 134 -8.83 20.39 -12.22
N GLU A 135 -9.60 21.24 -12.89
CA GLU A 135 -9.12 22.14 -13.95
C GLU A 135 -8.09 23.20 -13.49
N ASN A 136 -7.97 23.45 -12.18
CA ASN A 136 -7.03 24.42 -11.62
C ASN A 136 -6.57 24.01 -10.21
N ALA A 137 -5.54 24.70 -9.70
CA ALA A 137 -4.93 24.40 -8.41
C ALA A 137 -5.94 24.44 -7.24
N GLN A 138 -6.90 25.36 -7.26
CA GLN A 138 -7.92 25.45 -6.20
C GLN A 138 -8.86 24.23 -6.21
N LYS A 139 -9.34 23.82 -7.39
CA LYS A 139 -10.19 22.62 -7.55
C LYS A 139 -9.42 21.35 -7.18
N GLN A 140 -8.17 21.22 -7.61
CA GLN A 140 -7.30 20.10 -7.26
C GLN A 140 -7.06 20.02 -5.74
N THR A 141 -6.74 21.16 -5.11
CA THR A 141 -6.57 21.27 -3.66
C THR A 141 -7.84 20.81 -2.93
N LYS A 142 -9.01 21.27 -3.36
CA LYS A 142 -10.30 20.87 -2.76
C LYS A 142 -10.57 19.36 -2.91
N ALA A 143 -10.27 18.78 -4.06
CA ALA A 143 -10.40 17.35 -4.31
C ALA A 143 -9.44 16.53 -3.44
N ALA A 144 -8.16 16.88 -3.42
CA ALA A 144 -7.13 16.24 -2.58
C ALA A 144 -7.47 16.35 -1.09
N LYS A 145 -7.92 17.52 -0.60
CA LYS A 145 -8.40 17.69 0.78
C LYS A 145 -9.56 16.77 1.12
N SER A 146 -10.49 16.58 0.19
CA SER A 146 -11.63 15.68 0.39
C SER A 146 -11.13 14.24 0.55
N LEU A 147 -10.25 13.79 -0.35
CA LEU A 147 -9.60 12.48 -0.28
C LEU A 147 -8.83 12.28 1.04
N ILE A 148 -7.96 13.22 1.41
CA ILE A 148 -7.20 13.17 2.66
C ILE A 148 -8.12 13.05 3.88
N ASN A 149 -9.21 13.83 3.91
CA ASN A 149 -10.18 13.79 5.01
C ASN A 149 -10.96 12.48 5.11
N LEU A 150 -11.15 11.78 4.01
CA LEU A 150 -11.77 10.47 3.99
C LEU A 150 -10.76 9.39 4.42
N ILE A 151 -9.57 9.42 3.82
CA ILE A 151 -8.48 8.46 4.03
C ILE A 151 -7.93 8.55 5.46
N LYS A 152 -7.98 9.72 6.13
CA LYS A 152 -7.56 9.85 7.54
C LYS A 152 -8.31 8.90 8.48
N ARG A 153 -9.53 8.49 8.12
CA ARG A 153 -10.36 7.57 8.92
C ARG A 153 -9.88 6.11 8.85
N ILE A 154 -8.99 5.78 7.90
CA ILE A 154 -8.48 4.42 7.70
C ILE A 154 -7.35 4.16 8.73
N PRO A 155 -7.53 3.22 9.68
CA PRO A 155 -6.54 2.94 10.72
C PRO A 155 -5.41 2.10 10.13
N MET A 156 -4.30 2.75 9.79
CA MET A 156 -3.08 2.10 9.28
C MET A 156 -2.06 1.83 10.38
N ASP A 157 -2.46 1.98 11.64
CA ASP A 157 -1.60 1.86 12.82
C ASP A 157 -1.24 0.41 13.18
N GLY A 158 -1.82 -0.58 12.50
CA GLY A 158 -1.56 -1.99 12.74
C GLY A 158 -2.28 -2.55 13.96
N SER A 159 -3.19 -1.77 14.57
CA SER A 159 -4.00 -2.22 15.71
C SER A 159 -5.17 -3.14 15.33
N GLN A 160 -5.32 -3.44 14.03
CA GLN A 160 -6.42 -4.26 13.53
C GLN A 160 -5.95 -5.70 13.37
N ASP A 161 -6.84 -6.66 13.64
CA ASP A 161 -6.64 -8.11 13.50
C ASP A 161 -6.63 -8.59 12.03
N TYR A 162 -6.47 -7.68 11.08
CA TYR A 162 -6.44 -7.95 9.64
C TYR A 162 -5.56 -6.95 8.88
N ASP A 163 -5.06 -7.36 7.72
CA ASP A 163 -4.33 -6.49 6.79
C ASP A 163 -5.27 -5.43 6.21
N VAL A 164 -5.23 -4.24 6.78
CA VAL A 164 -6.03 -3.08 6.37
C VAL A 164 -5.69 -2.66 4.94
N LEU A 165 -4.40 -2.67 4.59
CA LEU A 165 -3.94 -2.21 3.28
C LEU A 165 -4.35 -3.20 2.18
N GLY A 166 -4.14 -4.49 2.41
CA GLY A 166 -4.58 -5.55 1.50
C GLY A 166 -6.10 -5.56 1.33
N PHE A 167 -6.86 -5.39 2.41
CA PHE A 167 -8.31 -5.29 2.33
C PHE A 167 -8.77 -4.08 1.50
N VAL A 168 -8.17 -2.90 1.72
CA VAL A 168 -8.48 -1.68 0.97
C VAL A 168 -8.23 -1.91 -0.52
N TYR A 169 -7.09 -2.50 -0.87
CA TYR A 169 -6.70 -2.78 -2.24
C TYR A 169 -7.67 -3.76 -2.92
N GLU A 170 -7.93 -4.91 -2.28
CA GLU A 170 -8.87 -5.92 -2.79
C GLU A 170 -10.28 -5.34 -2.97
N TYR A 171 -10.74 -4.56 -2.00
CA TYR A 171 -12.06 -3.93 -2.05
C TYR A 171 -12.14 -2.95 -3.22
N LEU A 172 -11.17 -2.04 -3.35
CA LEU A 172 -11.14 -1.06 -4.44
C LEU A 172 -11.16 -1.76 -5.81
N ILE A 173 -10.30 -2.76 -6.02
CA ILE A 173 -10.28 -3.50 -7.29
C ILE A 173 -11.61 -4.22 -7.55
N SER A 174 -12.18 -4.88 -6.54
CA SER A 174 -13.49 -5.52 -6.64
C SER A 174 -14.57 -4.53 -7.10
N MET A 175 -14.56 -3.31 -6.56
CA MET A 175 -15.52 -2.28 -6.93
C MET A 175 -15.34 -1.79 -8.37
N PHE A 176 -14.10 -1.59 -8.82
CA PHE A 176 -13.85 -1.14 -10.19
C PHE A 176 -14.16 -2.24 -11.20
N ALA A 177 -13.80 -3.50 -10.91
CA ALA A 177 -14.12 -4.66 -11.74
C ALA A 177 -15.64 -4.85 -11.93
N THR A 178 -16.44 -4.58 -10.88
CA THR A 178 -17.90 -4.70 -10.94
C THR A 178 -18.55 -3.54 -11.74
N ASN A 179 -17.91 -2.38 -11.79
CA ASN A 179 -18.42 -1.18 -12.46
C ASN A 179 -17.97 -1.06 -13.94
N ASP A 180 -16.78 -1.55 -14.31
CA ASP A 180 -16.25 -1.51 -15.67
C ASP A 180 -16.70 -2.74 -16.49
N ARG A 181 -17.91 -2.69 -17.06
CA ARG A 181 -18.39 -3.73 -18.01
C ARG A 181 -17.71 -3.70 -19.39
N LYS A 182 -16.66 -2.91 -19.60
CA LYS A 182 -15.95 -2.80 -20.89
C LYS A 182 -14.52 -3.34 -20.77
N LYS A 183 -14.30 -4.46 -21.48
CA LYS A 183 -13.08 -5.24 -21.67
C LYS A 183 -11.80 -4.40 -21.78
N VAL A 184 -10.74 -4.81 -21.06
CA VAL A 184 -9.41 -5.29 -21.55
C VAL A 184 -8.44 -5.31 -20.34
N GLY A 185 -7.97 -6.49 -19.95
CA GLY A 185 -6.66 -6.65 -19.32
C GLY A 185 -6.50 -6.52 -17.80
N GLU A 186 -7.55 -6.42 -16.99
CA GLU A 186 -7.41 -6.57 -15.52
C GLU A 186 -8.48 -7.55 -15.03
N PHE A 187 -8.08 -8.80 -14.75
CA PHE A 187 -8.99 -9.80 -14.18
C PHE A 187 -8.84 -9.80 -12.66
N TYR A 188 -9.86 -9.29 -11.96
CA TYR A 188 -10.00 -9.51 -10.53
C TYR A 188 -10.50 -10.93 -10.28
N THR A 189 -9.75 -11.71 -9.50
CA THR A 189 -10.20 -13.02 -9.01
C THR A 189 -11.10 -12.81 -7.79
N PRO A 190 -12.41 -13.09 -7.87
CA PRO A 190 -13.30 -12.92 -6.72
C PRO A 190 -12.85 -13.77 -5.53
N HIS A 191 -13.10 -13.28 -4.31
CA HIS A 191 -12.69 -13.95 -3.08
C HIS A 191 -13.12 -15.42 -3.00
N GLY A 192 -14.32 -15.78 -3.48
CA GLY A 192 -14.77 -17.18 -3.50
C GLY A 192 -13.95 -18.09 -4.41
N VAL A 193 -13.55 -17.60 -5.59
CA VAL A 193 -12.69 -18.35 -6.54
C VAL A 193 -11.29 -18.53 -5.95
N PHE A 194 -10.80 -17.48 -5.30
CA PHE A 194 -9.54 -17.48 -4.59
C PHE A 194 -9.48 -18.53 -3.48
N VAL A 195 -10.51 -18.58 -2.63
CA VAL A 195 -10.58 -19.58 -1.54
C VAL A 195 -10.54 -20.96 -2.15
N LEU A 196 -11.39 -21.22 -3.15
CA LEU A 196 -11.45 -22.50 -3.86
C LEU A 196 -10.09 -22.93 -4.43
N MET A 197 -9.39 -22.04 -5.15
CA MET A 197 -8.07 -22.33 -5.70
C MET A 197 -7.05 -22.65 -4.59
N SER A 198 -7.10 -21.89 -3.50
CA SER A 198 -6.24 -22.14 -2.32
C SER A 198 -6.51 -23.52 -1.72
N GLU A 199 -7.78 -23.95 -1.65
CA GLU A 199 -8.12 -25.28 -1.13
C GLU A 199 -7.63 -26.40 -2.05
N ILE A 200 -7.79 -26.24 -3.37
CA ILE A 200 -7.35 -27.22 -4.36
C ILE A 200 -5.84 -27.40 -4.28
N ILE A 201 -5.08 -26.29 -4.25
CA ILE A 201 -3.62 -26.32 -4.21
C ILE A 201 -3.12 -26.87 -2.89
N ALA A 202 -3.68 -26.43 -1.75
CA ALA A 202 -3.31 -26.97 -0.45
C ALA A 202 -3.55 -28.48 -0.36
N ASN A 203 -4.69 -28.97 -0.87
CA ASN A 203 -4.98 -30.40 -0.85
C ASN A 203 -4.07 -31.20 -1.80
N HIS A 204 -3.65 -30.62 -2.92
CA HIS A 204 -2.71 -31.25 -3.85
C HIS A 204 -1.31 -31.39 -3.23
N LEU A 205 -0.84 -30.36 -2.52
CA LEU A 205 0.51 -30.27 -1.95
C LEU A 205 0.62 -30.83 -0.52
N LYS A 206 -0.45 -31.33 0.08
CA LYS A 206 -0.47 -31.76 1.50
C LYS A 206 0.52 -32.87 1.86
N ASN A 207 1.00 -33.62 0.86
CA ASN A 207 1.96 -34.72 1.04
C ASN A 207 3.39 -34.34 0.63
N GLU A 208 3.59 -33.13 0.12
CA GLU A 208 4.92 -32.63 -0.24
C GLU A 208 5.71 -32.26 1.01
N VAL A 209 7.01 -32.53 0.99
CA VAL A 209 7.90 -32.24 2.11
C VAL A 209 8.36 -30.79 2.00
N ILE A 210 7.81 -29.93 2.86
CA ILE A 210 8.32 -28.56 3.02
C ILE A 210 9.61 -28.61 3.84
N PRO A 211 10.73 -28.00 3.39
CA PRO A 211 11.97 -27.97 4.13
C PRO A 211 11.79 -27.44 5.57
N GLN A 212 12.42 -28.08 6.55
CA GLN A 212 12.25 -27.74 7.97
C GLN A 212 12.67 -26.30 8.29
N GLU A 213 13.68 -25.79 7.61
CA GLU A 213 14.12 -24.39 7.70
C GLU A 213 13.02 -23.42 7.26
N VAL A 214 12.30 -23.73 6.18
CA VAL A 214 11.16 -22.93 5.69
C VAL A 214 10.00 -22.99 6.68
N ILE A 215 9.69 -24.17 7.23
CA ILE A 215 8.65 -24.33 8.28
C ILE A 215 9.02 -23.49 9.51
N LYS A 216 10.29 -23.53 9.94
CA LYS A 216 10.77 -22.75 11.08
C LYS A 216 10.59 -21.26 10.85
N SER A 217 10.97 -20.76 9.67
CA SER A 217 10.78 -19.35 9.32
C SER A 217 9.32 -18.94 9.24
N ILE A 218 8.45 -19.82 8.70
CA ILE A 218 7.00 -19.61 8.65
C ILE A 218 6.37 -19.55 10.06
N LYS A 219 6.89 -20.31 11.03
CA LYS A 219 6.40 -20.33 12.41
C LYS A 219 7.01 -19.23 13.30
N ASP A 220 8.07 -18.56 12.85
CA ASP A 220 8.70 -17.47 13.59
C ASP A 220 8.01 -16.13 13.31
N TYR A 221 7.25 -15.62 14.28
CA TYR A 221 6.51 -14.35 14.15
C TYR A 221 7.42 -13.11 14.13
N SER A 222 8.72 -13.23 14.47
CA SER A 222 9.68 -12.13 14.36
C SER A 222 10.19 -11.93 12.92
N ILE A 223 9.95 -12.90 12.03
CA ILE A 223 10.39 -12.84 10.63
C ILE A 223 9.27 -12.28 9.78
N GLU A 224 9.53 -11.16 9.09
CA GLU A 224 8.62 -10.64 8.07
C GLU A 224 8.60 -11.57 6.84
N LYS A 225 7.40 -12.00 6.43
CA LYS A 225 7.17 -12.94 5.33
C LYS A 225 6.56 -12.18 4.17
N TRP A 226 7.28 -12.10 3.07
CA TRP A 226 6.85 -11.41 1.86
C TRP A 226 6.42 -12.44 0.82
N VAL A 227 5.15 -12.43 0.44
CA VAL A 227 4.54 -13.42 -0.46
C VAL A 227 3.68 -12.75 -1.51
N PHE A 228 3.56 -13.36 -2.70
CA PHE A 228 2.82 -12.79 -3.82
C PHE A 228 1.40 -12.39 -3.42
N ASN A 229 0.68 -13.25 -2.71
CA ASN A 229 -0.60 -12.89 -2.13
C ASN A 229 -0.70 -13.34 -0.65
N ALA A 230 -0.50 -12.42 0.30
CA ALA A 230 -0.48 -12.80 1.73
C ALA A 230 -1.71 -13.56 2.21
N ASN A 231 -2.89 -13.32 1.64
CA ASN A 231 -4.06 -14.12 1.96
C ASN A 231 -3.99 -15.53 1.37
N PHE A 232 -3.47 -15.70 0.14
CA PHE A 232 -3.49 -16.97 -0.60
C PHE A 232 -2.48 -17.92 0.01
N GLU A 233 -1.22 -17.51 0.06
CA GLU A 233 -0.12 -18.30 0.59
C GLU A 233 -0.38 -18.67 2.06
N ARG A 234 -0.93 -17.76 2.87
CA ARG A 234 -1.29 -18.05 4.27
C ARG A 234 -2.39 -19.10 4.37
N VAL A 235 -3.44 -19.03 3.54
CA VAL A 235 -4.53 -20.03 3.55
C VAL A 235 -4.00 -21.39 3.08
N CYS A 236 -3.20 -21.42 2.01
CA CYS A 236 -2.56 -22.62 1.51
C CYS A 236 -1.68 -23.28 2.58
N LEU A 237 -0.76 -22.52 3.18
CA LEU A 237 0.18 -23.02 4.18
C LEU A 237 -0.50 -23.39 5.49
N SER A 238 -1.51 -22.65 5.92
CA SER A 238 -2.29 -23.00 7.12
C SER A 238 -2.95 -24.38 6.96
N LYS A 239 -3.45 -24.66 5.76
CA LYS A 239 -4.07 -25.95 5.45
C LYS A 239 -3.04 -27.08 5.26
N CYS A 240 -1.93 -26.82 4.57
CA CYS A 240 -0.85 -27.81 4.43
C CYS A 240 -0.23 -28.19 5.79
N LEU A 241 -0.10 -27.23 6.71
CA LEU A 241 0.52 -27.43 8.02
C LEU A 241 -0.48 -27.82 9.13
N GLY A 242 -1.79 -27.82 8.84
CA GLY A 242 -2.84 -28.16 9.80
C GLY A 242 -3.01 -27.16 10.96
N GLU A 243 -2.47 -25.95 10.84
CA GLU A 243 -2.48 -24.91 11.88
C GLU A 243 -2.88 -23.57 11.25
N TYR A 244 -3.87 -22.86 11.81
CA TYR A 244 -4.22 -21.52 11.35
C TYR A 244 -3.09 -20.53 11.68
N LYS A 245 -2.59 -19.81 10.67
CA LYS A 245 -1.54 -18.80 10.86
C LYS A 245 -2.15 -17.42 11.02
N GLU A 246 -1.77 -16.71 12.08
CA GLU A 246 -2.16 -15.31 12.30
C GLU A 246 -1.55 -14.40 11.23
N ILE A 247 -2.17 -13.23 11.04
CA ILE A 247 -1.80 -12.27 9.98
C ILE A 247 -0.51 -11.52 10.31
N ASP A 248 -0.17 -11.43 11.59
CA ASP A 248 1.00 -10.73 12.08
C ASP A 248 2.26 -11.35 11.48
N SER A 249 3.11 -10.51 10.88
CA SER A 249 4.31 -10.85 10.10
C SER A 249 4.15 -11.26 8.62
N TRP A 250 2.94 -11.29 8.04
CA TRP A 250 2.73 -11.58 6.61
C TRP A 250 2.43 -10.33 5.77
N TYR A 251 3.17 -10.13 4.69
CA TYR A 251 3.08 -8.97 3.81
C TYR A 251 2.86 -9.41 2.35
N CYS A 252 1.91 -8.76 1.69
CA CYS A 252 1.51 -9.07 0.32
C CYS A 252 2.36 -8.31 -0.69
N SER A 253 3.24 -9.00 -1.41
CA SER A 253 4.05 -8.43 -2.47
C SER A 253 3.24 -8.08 -3.72
N MET A 254 2.00 -8.56 -3.91
CA MET A 254 1.07 -8.05 -4.94
C MET A 254 0.45 -6.71 -4.56
N VAL A 255 0.07 -6.52 -3.30
CA VAL A 255 -0.38 -5.20 -2.79
C VAL A 255 0.78 -4.23 -2.90
N TRP A 256 1.97 -4.65 -2.49
CA TRP A 256 3.20 -3.91 -2.72
C TRP A 256 3.47 -3.69 -4.21
N SER A 257 3.49 -4.70 -5.07
CA SER A 257 3.71 -4.60 -6.52
C SER A 257 2.73 -3.66 -7.23
N ALA A 258 1.47 -3.69 -6.81
CA ALA A 258 0.45 -2.80 -7.32
C ALA A 258 0.60 -1.38 -6.79
N TYR A 259 1.19 -1.20 -5.61
CA TYR A 259 1.61 0.09 -5.11
C TYR A 259 2.89 0.60 -5.76
N LEU A 260 3.88 -0.27 -6.04
CA LEU A 260 5.14 -0.02 -6.76
C LEU A 260 4.96 0.42 -8.22
N GLY A 261 3.73 0.65 -8.67
CA GLY A 261 3.45 1.12 -10.02
C GLY A 261 3.91 0.14 -11.10
N LEU A 262 4.06 -1.17 -10.80
CA LEU A 262 4.22 -2.16 -11.86
C LEU A 262 2.98 -2.04 -12.75
N PRO A 263 3.13 -1.65 -14.03
CA PRO A 263 2.00 -1.45 -14.91
C PRO A 263 1.21 -2.75 -14.95
N LEU A 264 -0.04 -2.69 -14.50
CA LEU A 264 -1.00 -3.79 -14.62
C LEU A 264 -1.38 -4.07 -16.09
N SER A 265 -0.66 -3.49 -17.07
CA SER A 265 -0.70 -3.99 -18.43
C SER A 265 0.05 -5.32 -18.49
N PHE A 266 -0.68 -6.40 -18.78
CA PHE A 266 -0.15 -7.75 -19.01
C PHE A 266 1.08 -7.82 -19.94
N GLU A 267 1.35 -6.80 -20.76
CA GLU A 267 2.56 -6.69 -21.58
C GLU A 267 3.88 -6.64 -20.78
N ASN A 268 3.87 -6.19 -19.52
CA ASN A 268 5.10 -6.10 -18.71
C ASN A 268 5.23 -7.20 -17.65
N GLN A 269 4.19 -8.00 -17.39
CA GLN A 269 4.26 -9.14 -16.47
C GLN A 269 5.23 -10.23 -16.97
N GLU A 270 5.34 -10.44 -18.30
CA GLU A 270 6.32 -11.37 -18.90
C GLU A 270 7.78 -11.01 -18.57
N LYS A 271 8.10 -9.73 -18.37
CA LYS A 271 9.48 -9.30 -18.05
C LYS A 271 9.83 -9.53 -16.58
N SER A 272 8.84 -9.49 -15.69
CA SER A 272 9.04 -9.67 -14.24
C SER A 272 9.16 -11.14 -13.81
N GLN A 273 8.49 -12.07 -14.50
CA GLN A 273 8.67 -13.51 -14.24
C GLN A 273 10.12 -13.97 -14.51
N ASN A 274 10.79 -13.37 -15.50
CA ASN A 274 12.19 -13.65 -15.82
C ASN A 274 13.20 -13.28 -14.71
N TYR A 275 12.81 -12.49 -13.71
CA TYR A 275 13.68 -12.14 -12.56
C TYR A 275 13.57 -13.13 -11.40
N ILE A 276 12.42 -13.80 -11.23
CA ILE A 276 12.20 -14.78 -10.17
C ILE A 276 12.72 -16.16 -10.59
N GLU A 277 12.79 -16.44 -11.90
CA GLU A 277 13.33 -17.70 -12.43
C GLU A 277 14.88 -17.75 -12.52
N LYS A 278 15.60 -16.70 -12.10
CA LYS A 278 17.07 -16.61 -12.20
C LYS A 278 17.83 -16.48 -10.88
N THR A 279 17.19 -16.76 -9.76
CA THR A 279 17.82 -16.97 -8.43
C THR A 279 17.35 -18.28 -7.85
#